data_AF-A0A9E2KE85-F1
#
_entry.id   AF-A0A9E2KE85-F1
#
_cell.length_a   1.000
_cell.length_b   1.000
_cell.length_c   1.000
_cell.angle_alpha   90.00
_cell.angle_beta   90.00
_cell.angle_gamma   90.00
#
_symmetry.space_group_name_H-M   'P 1'
#
loop_
_entity.id
_entity.type
_entity.pdbx_description
1 polymer ?
#
loop_
_entity_poly.entity_id
_entity_poly.type
_entity_poly.pdbx_seq_one_letter_code
_entity_poly.pdbx_strand_id
1 'polypeptide(L)'
;MNEGFVVAMFVLCIGCLFGSALFGFTASGGDKIAAKISGALFFLSVLFVGLGVFGALRVSKQPVYEFRVNAHFIDGFSRVYTVTSKNNPHIESYKGTYWLDTNEGRILGVIRCDVLSKKEVKFQ
;
A
#
# COMPACT_ATOMS: atom_id res chain seq x y z
N MET A 1 1.16 -0.94 -1.31
CA MET A 1 2.25 -0.34 -0.53
C MET A 1 1.83 -0.48 0.92
N ASN A 2 2.61 -1.13 1.78
CA ASN A 2 2.23 -1.29 3.19
C ASN A 2 2.09 0.10 3.82
N GLU A 3 0.99 0.36 4.51
CA GLU A 3 0.70 1.67 5.12
C GLU A 3 1.87 2.14 6.00
N GLY A 4 2.48 1.22 6.76
CA GLY A 4 3.67 1.50 7.57
C GLY A 4 4.90 1.96 6.78
N PHE A 5 5.09 1.50 5.54
CA PHE A 5 6.19 1.96 4.70
C PHE A 5 5.97 3.41 4.23
N VAL A 6 4.73 3.78 3.90
CA VAL A 6 4.38 5.15 3.49
C VAL A 6 4.59 6.12 4.64
N VAL A 7 4.13 5.74 5.84
CA VAL A 7 4.31 6.52 7.07
C VAL A 7 5.80 6.71 7.38
N ALA A 8 6.60 5.64 7.31
CA ALA A 8 8.04 5.72 7.56
C ALA A 8 8.74 6.66 6.57
N MET A 9 8.45 6.55 5.27
CA MET A 9 9.01 7.44 4.25
C MET A 9 8.64 8.91 4.48
N PHE A 10 7.39 9.17 4.86
CA PHE A 10 6.91 10.51 5.13
C PHE A 10 7.62 11.13 6.35
N VAL A 11 7.75 10.38 7.45
CA VAL A 11 8.47 10.82 8.65
C VAL A 11 9.96 11.09 8.35
N LEU A 12 10.61 10.20 7.59
CA LEU A 12 12.01 10.37 7.16
C LEU A 12 12.20 11.62 6.29
N CYS A 13 11.30 11.87 5.34
CA CYS A 13 11.31 13.08 4.50
C CYS A 13 11.24 14.36 5.35
N ILE A 14 10.28 14.42 6.28
CA ILE A 14 10.08 15.60 7.14
C ILE A 14 11.28 15.79 8.07
N GLY A 15 11.80 14.71 8.65
CA GLY A 15 12.99 14.75 9.50
C GLY A 15 14.22 15.27 8.74
N CYS A 16 14.41 14.85 7.48
CA CYS A 16 15.51 15.34 6.64
C CYS A 16 15.34 16.82 6.27
N LEU A 17 14.12 17.27 5.93
CA LEU A 17 13.84 18.68 5.65
C LEU A 17 14.05 19.56 6.88
N PHE A 18 13.56 19.11 8.04
CA PHE A 18 13.73 19.81 9.30
C PHE A 18 15.22 19.91 9.70
N GLY A 19 15.95 18.80 9.60
CA GLY A 19 17.40 18.78 9.81
C GLY A 19 18.13 19.71 8.84
N SER A 20 17.76 19.69 7.56
CA SER A 20 18.34 20.59 6.55
C SER A 20 18.13 22.06 6.91
N ALA A 21 16.94 22.44 7.37
CA ALA A 21 16.63 23.80 7.82
C ALA A 21 17.46 24.20 9.06
N LEU A 22 17.54 23.33 10.09
CA LEU A 22 18.33 23.57 11.30
C LEU A 22 19.82 23.79 11.00
N PHE A 23 20.42 22.91 10.20
CA PHE A 23 21.82 23.06 9.79
C PHE A 23 22.01 24.24 8.81
N GLY A 24 20.97 24.63 8.07
CA GLY A 24 20.95 25.84 7.23
C GLY A 24 21.09 27.12 8.05
N PHE A 25 20.43 27.23 9.20
CA PHE A 25 20.61 28.36 10.11
C PHE A 25 22.04 28.45 10.66
N THR A 26 22.65 27.31 10.97
CA THR A 26 24.04 27.25 11.47
C THR A 26 25.06 27.55 10.35
N ALA A 27 24.78 27.10 9.13
CA ALA A 27 25.58 27.39 7.94
C ALA A 27 25.60 28.88 7.59
N SER A 28 24.49 29.59 7.81
CA SER A 28 24.40 31.05 7.64
C SER A 28 25.32 31.81 8.60
N GLY A 29 25.76 31.18 9.71
CA GLY A 29 26.75 31.71 10.64
C GLY A 29 28.21 31.53 10.19
N GLY A 30 28.46 30.99 8.99
CA GLY A 30 29.80 30.84 8.41
C GLY A 30 30.41 29.43 8.51
N ASP A 31 29.67 28.46 9.07
CA ASP A 31 30.16 27.09 9.21
C ASP A 31 29.97 26.26 7.91
N LYS A 32 31.09 25.98 7.25
CA LYS A 32 31.14 25.22 5.99
C LYS A 32 30.75 23.74 6.17
N ILE A 33 30.89 23.19 7.38
CA ILE A 33 30.52 21.80 7.66
C ILE A 33 28.99 21.69 7.77
N ALA A 34 28.36 22.63 8.47
CA ALA A 34 26.91 22.72 8.56
C ALA A 34 26.25 22.90 7.17
N ALA A 35 26.87 23.69 6.27
CA ALA A 35 26.38 23.86 4.90
C ALA A 35 26.35 22.53 4.11
N LYS A 36 27.41 21.70 4.25
CA LYS A 36 27.47 20.39 3.60
C LYS A 36 26.43 19.42 4.15
N ILE A 37 26.21 19.42 5.47
CA ILE A 37 25.21 18.57 6.12
C ILE A 37 23.79 18.98 5.72
N SER A 38 23.50 20.29 5.70
CA SER A 38 22.20 20.83 5.25
C SER A 38 21.90 20.43 3.80
N GLY A 39 22.88 20.55 2.90
CA GLY A 39 22.77 20.12 1.52
C GLY A 39 22.53 18.61 1.38
N ALA A 40 23.29 17.78 2.10
CA ALA A 40 23.14 16.33 2.08
C ALA A 40 21.74 15.89 2.54
N LEU A 41 21.22 16.47 3.61
CA LEU A 41 19.87 16.21 4.13
C LEU A 41 18.79 16.66 3.13
N PHE A 42 19.00 17.79 2.46
CA PHE A 42 18.09 18.25 1.41
C PHE A 42 18.03 17.26 0.25
N PHE A 43 19.18 16.80 -0.27
CA PHE A 43 19.23 15.78 -1.32
C PHE A 43 18.55 14.47 -0.90
N LEU A 44 18.73 14.05 0.34
CA LEU A 44 18.14 12.84 0.89
C LEU A 44 16.60 12.95 0.96
N SER A 45 16.08 14.14 1.29
CA SER A 45 14.63 14.39 1.27
C SER A 45 14.05 14.31 -0.15
N VAL A 46 14.71 14.88 -1.16
CA VAL A 46 14.30 14.82 -2.56
C VAL A 46 14.32 13.38 -3.08
N LEU A 47 15.33 12.59 -2.71
CA LEU A 47 15.43 11.18 -3.06
C LEU A 47 14.24 10.37 -2.50
N PHE A 48 13.87 10.58 -1.24
CA PHE A 48 12.73 9.89 -0.63
C PHE A 48 11.40 10.27 -1.31
N VAL A 49 11.20 11.54 -1.68
CA VAL A 49 10.01 11.95 -2.46
C VAL A 49 9.99 11.21 -3.80
N GLY A 50 11.12 11.17 -4.52
CA GLY A 50 11.23 10.47 -5.80
C GLY A 50 10.90 8.97 -5.69
N LEU A 51 11.43 8.28 -4.67
CA LEU A 51 11.13 6.88 -4.39
C LEU A 51 9.64 6.67 -4.04
N GLY A 52 9.03 7.60 -3.30
CA GLY A 52 7.61 7.56 -2.95
C GLY A 52 6.71 7.65 -4.18
N VAL A 53 6.98 8.62 -5.07
CA VAL A 53 6.25 8.79 -6.32
C VAL A 53 6.43 7.58 -7.23
N PHE A 54 7.66 7.07 -7.37
CA PHE A 54 7.93 5.87 -8.16
C PHE A 54 7.19 4.64 -7.63
N GLY A 55 7.16 4.46 -6.32
CA GLY A 55 6.40 3.39 -5.65
C GLY A 55 4.89 3.51 -5.89
N ALA A 56 4.34 4.72 -5.78
CA ALA A 56 2.93 4.98 -6.05
C ALA A 56 2.54 4.65 -7.50
N LEU A 57 3.37 5.06 -8.47
CA LEU A 57 3.16 4.75 -9.88
C LEU A 57 3.19 3.24 -10.15
N ARG A 58 4.11 2.51 -9.52
CA ARG A 58 4.20 1.03 -9.60
C ARG A 58 2.92 0.37 -9.08
N VAL A 59 2.39 0.82 -7.95
CA VAL A 59 1.14 0.27 -7.37
C VAL A 59 -0.07 0.61 -8.23
N SER A 60 -0.11 1.81 -8.81
CA SER A 60 -1.19 2.21 -9.72
C SER A 60 -1.24 1.31 -10.95
N LYS A 61 -0.08 0.96 -11.53
CA LYS A 61 0.03 0.13 -12.74
C LYS A 61 -0.14 -1.37 -12.51
N GLN A 62 -0.43 -1.82 -11.29
CA GLN A 62 -0.68 -3.24 -11.04
C GLN A 62 -1.96 -3.70 -11.76
N PRO A 63 -1.90 -4.82 -12.51
CA PRO A 63 -3.06 -5.36 -13.19
C PRO A 63 -4.14 -5.76 -12.18
N VAL A 64 -5.39 -5.50 -12.55
CA VAL A 64 -6.56 -5.91 -11.78
C VAL A 64 -7.01 -7.25 -12.34
N TYR A 65 -7.32 -8.20 -11.46
CA TYR A 65 -7.80 -9.52 -11.85
C TYR A 65 -9.24 -9.71 -11.40
N GLU A 66 -10.02 -10.37 -12.25
CA GLU A 66 -11.33 -10.91 -11.94
C GLU A 66 -11.14 -12.38 -11.55
N PHE A 67 -11.52 -12.71 -10.32
CA PHE A 67 -11.48 -14.04 -9.77
C PHE A 67 -12.90 -14.60 -9.67
N ARG A 68 -13.09 -15.84 -10.12
CA ARG A 68 -14.25 -16.63 -9.73
C ARG A 68 -13.87 -17.50 -8.55
N VAL A 69 -14.59 -17.36 -7.45
CA VAL A 69 -14.31 -18.08 -6.21
C VAL A 69 -15.52 -18.87 -5.77
N ASN A 70 -15.30 -20.09 -5.31
CA ASN A 70 -16.33 -20.86 -4.61
C ASN A 70 -16.21 -20.58 -3.11
N ALA A 71 -17.20 -19.87 -2.57
CA ALA A 71 -17.28 -19.57 -1.15
C ALA A 71 -18.10 -20.66 -0.45
N HIS A 72 -17.50 -21.28 0.56
CA HIS A 72 -18.16 -22.28 1.42
C HIS A 72 -18.54 -21.62 2.73
N PHE A 73 -19.77 -21.86 3.16
CA PHE A 73 -20.39 -21.26 4.33
C PHE A 73 -20.43 -22.23 5.51
N ILE A 74 -20.62 -21.68 6.71
CA ILE A 74 -20.69 -22.47 7.95
C ILE A 74 -21.86 -23.45 7.99
N ASP A 75 -22.93 -23.16 7.24
CA ASP A 75 -24.11 -24.02 7.08
C ASP A 75 -23.88 -25.19 6.10
N GLY A 76 -22.69 -25.28 5.50
CA GLY A 76 -22.33 -26.29 4.51
C GLY A 76 -22.77 -25.95 3.09
N PHE A 77 -23.43 -24.81 2.86
CA PHE A 77 -23.75 -24.35 1.52
C PHE A 77 -22.49 -23.82 0.81
N SER A 78 -22.48 -23.89 -0.51
CA SER A 78 -21.42 -23.24 -1.31
C SER A 78 -22.04 -22.42 -2.44
N ARG A 79 -21.46 -21.25 -2.70
CA ARG A 79 -21.89 -20.36 -3.78
C ARG A 79 -20.68 -19.75 -4.47
N VAL A 80 -20.77 -19.66 -5.79
CA VAL A 80 -19.74 -19.02 -6.61
C VAL A 80 -19.96 -17.51 -6.63
N TYR A 81 -18.91 -16.75 -6.37
CA TYR A 81 -18.88 -15.29 -6.44
C TYR A 81 -17.79 -14.80 -7.39
N THR A 82 -17.99 -13.59 -7.91
CA THR A 82 -16.99 -12.87 -8.69
C THR A 82 -16.35 -11.79 -7.83
N VAL A 83 -15.02 -11.78 -7.77
CA VAL A 83 -14.23 -10.84 -6.98
C VAL A 83 -13.22 -10.15 -7.89
N THR A 84 -13.29 -8.83 -8.00
CA THR A 84 -12.32 -8.04 -8.75
C THR A 84 -11.29 -7.46 -7.77
N SER A 85 -10.05 -7.93 -7.85
CA SER A 85 -8.98 -7.48 -6.96
C SER A 85 -7.61 -7.53 -7.64
N LYS A 86 -6.68 -6.69 -7.17
CA LYS A 86 -5.26 -6.75 -7.54
C LYS A 86 -4.56 -7.95 -6.90
N ASN A 87 -5.07 -8.39 -5.75
CA ASN A 87 -4.51 -9.48 -4.94
C ASN A 87 -5.42 -10.70 -5.00
N ASN A 88 -4.90 -11.86 -4.58
CA ASN A 88 -5.73 -13.04 -4.45
C ASN A 88 -6.84 -12.80 -3.41
N PRO A 89 -8.06 -13.30 -3.67
CA PRO A 89 -9.16 -13.20 -2.73
C PRO A 89 -8.81 -13.95 -1.45
N HIS A 90 -9.14 -13.35 -0.31
CA HIS A 90 -8.92 -13.91 1.00
C HIS A 90 -10.11 -13.60 1.90
N ILE A 91 -10.29 -14.43 2.91
CA ILE A 91 -11.35 -14.27 3.90
C ILE A 91 -10.81 -13.33 4.98
N GLU A 92 -11.55 -12.27 5.25
CA GLU A 92 -11.28 -11.40 6.39
C GLU A 92 -12.01 -11.91 7.62
N SER A 93 -11.46 -11.62 8.80
CA SER A 93 -12.08 -12.01 10.06
C SER A 93 -11.93 -10.94 11.13
N TYR A 94 -12.97 -10.74 11.92
CA TYR A 94 -12.94 -9.83 13.07
C TYR A 94 -13.95 -10.27 14.12
N LYS A 95 -13.49 -10.36 15.39
CA LYS A 95 -14.31 -10.74 16.55
C LYS A 95 -15.18 -12.00 16.33
N GLY A 96 -14.64 -12.99 15.61
CA GLY A 96 -15.33 -14.25 15.32
C GLY A 96 -16.26 -14.22 14.11
N THR A 97 -16.42 -13.08 13.44
CA THR A 97 -17.13 -12.97 12.17
C THR A 97 -16.14 -13.12 11.03
N TYR A 98 -16.49 -13.95 10.04
CA TYR A 98 -15.71 -14.16 8.82
C TYR A 98 -16.49 -13.61 7.63
N TRP A 99 -15.81 -12.93 6.71
CA TRP A 99 -16.44 -12.43 5.49
C TRP A 99 -15.51 -12.45 4.29
N LEU A 100 -16.13 -12.43 3.12
CA LEU A 100 -15.46 -12.28 1.84
C LEU A 100 -16.00 -11.01 1.17
N ASP A 101 -15.11 -10.10 0.81
CA ASP A 101 -15.48 -8.93 0.02
C ASP A 101 -15.56 -9.32 -1.47
N THR A 102 -16.72 -9.10 -2.06
CA THR A 102 -17.02 -9.43 -3.46
C THR A 102 -17.47 -8.18 -4.22
N ASN A 103 -17.63 -8.29 -5.54
CA ASN A 103 -18.13 -7.17 -6.34
C ASN A 103 -19.56 -6.76 -5.97
N GLU A 104 -20.34 -7.68 -5.40
CA GLU A 104 -21.73 -7.46 -4.98
C GLU A 104 -21.84 -6.96 -3.54
N GLY A 105 -20.70 -6.86 -2.84
CA GLY A 105 -20.63 -6.43 -1.45
C GLY A 105 -20.02 -7.48 -0.54
N ARG A 106 -20.18 -7.27 0.77
CA ARG A 106 -19.60 -8.10 1.81
C ARG A 106 -20.49 -9.29 2.13
N ILE A 107 -19.95 -10.49 1.95
CA ILE A 107 -20.65 -11.76 2.20
C ILE A 107 -20.17 -12.35 3.52
N LEU A 108 -21.06 -12.49 4.50
CA LEU A 108 -20.75 -12.99 5.84
C LEU A 108 -20.83 -14.52 5.92
N GLY A 109 -20.11 -15.10 6.88
CA GLY A 109 -20.19 -16.53 7.21
C GLY A 109 -19.39 -17.45 6.29
N VAL A 110 -18.48 -16.90 5.48
CA VAL A 110 -17.60 -17.66 4.60
C VAL A 110 -16.44 -18.24 5.41
N ILE A 111 -16.31 -19.57 5.41
CA ILE A 111 -15.26 -20.29 6.15
C ILE A 111 -14.13 -20.80 5.24
N ARG A 112 -14.40 -20.96 3.95
CA ARG A 112 -13.42 -21.39 2.95
C ARG A 112 -13.71 -20.75 1.60
N CYS A 113 -12.65 -20.41 0.87
CA CYS A 113 -12.72 -19.77 -0.44
C CYS A 113 -11.75 -20.49 -1.38
N ASP A 114 -12.27 -21.17 -2.40
CA ASP A 114 -11.45 -21.83 -3.43
C ASP A 114 -11.49 -21.00 -4.73
N VAL A 115 -10.31 -20.67 -5.29
CA VAL A 115 -10.22 -19.94 -6.56
C VAL A 115 -10.45 -20.92 -7.71
N LEU A 116 -11.53 -20.72 -8.47
CA LEU A 116 -11.88 -21.52 -9.64
C LEU A 116 -11.20 -20.99 -10.90
N SER A 117 -11.13 -19.66 -11.06
CA SER A 117 -10.45 -19.04 -12.19
C SER A 117 -9.92 -17.66 -11.84
N LYS A 118 -8.90 -17.24 -12.62
CA LYS A 118 -8.28 -15.92 -12.57
C LYS A 118 -8.19 -15.38 -13.98
N LYS A 119 -8.77 -14.21 -14.23
CA LYS A 119 -8.70 -13.51 -15.52
C LYS A 119 -8.19 -12.10 -15.30
N GLU A 120 -7.25 -11.65 -16.12
CA GLU A 120 -6.80 -10.26 -16.09
C GLU A 120 -7.85 -9.34 -16.71
N VAL A 121 -8.25 -8.31 -15.97
CA VAL A 121 -9.13 -7.26 -16.48
C VAL A 121 -8.27 -6.27 -17.24
N LYS A 122 -8.28 -6.37 -18.56
CA LYS A 122 -7.75 -5.32 -19.42
C LYS A 122 -8.81 -4.22 -19.51
N PHE A 123 -8.59 -3.11 -18.81
CA PHE A 123 -9.32 -1.88 -19.10
C PHE A 123 -8.91 -1.45 -20.51
N GLN A 124 -9.85 -1.55 -21.46
CA GLN A 124 -9.71 -1.01 -22.82
C GLN A 124 -9.85 0.51 -22.80
#